data_AF-A0A4Q3A9J1-F1
#
_entry.id   AF-A0A4Q3A9J1-F1
#
_cell.length_a   1.000
_cell.length_b   1.000
_cell.length_c   1.000
_cell.angle_alpha   90.00
_cell.angle_beta   90.00
_cell.angle_gamma   90.00
#
_symmetry.space_group_name_H-M   'P 1'
#
loop_
_entity.id
_entity.type
_entity.pdbx_description
1 polymer ?
#
loop_
_entity_poly.entity_id
_entity_poly.type
_entity_poly.pdbx_seq_one_letter_code
_entity_poly.pdbx_strand_id
1 'polypeptide(L)'
;GFRIGLVGLITPGLPAWLSPATLGGIAPLDPIESLKQCLKEMQAEKPDAVVVLGHMGWRFQDDFANPVREILAGSEGVDVYLAGHSHQDQPSWMTGRVLCSQANYYGIHCGRIDLTFDVKSRKLLERRAFTVLMDSRFELDPEVMEVSKADLAKADQEMKRKVCTVKTPIKGGARGSGTSELFCKAFAEALKKAGTPVDGVFHGVFGKEGIPAGDLTVEDCWKLLPYENGLLVADLTAADLFDILAEDGKQRTLWPFEMAADGTGLLLQGEPLEAGKRYRIAFNTYDGQSGGRRLLKLYEILNRPDSKRTETKVAARPALIDFLSEQKVLQ
;
A
#
# COMPACT_ATOMS: atom_id res chain seq x y z
N GLY A 1 37.68 14.27 6.07
CA GLY A 1 36.88 14.23 4.83
C GLY A 1 35.86 15.36 4.82
N PHE A 2 34.95 15.33 3.84
CA PHE A 2 33.72 16.15 3.85
C PHE A 2 32.67 15.49 4.74
N ARG A 3 31.84 16.29 5.40
CA ARG A 3 30.75 15.87 6.26
C ARG A 3 29.43 16.09 5.53
N ILE A 4 28.68 15.02 5.34
CA ILE A 4 27.38 15.05 4.70
C ILE A 4 26.33 14.76 5.77
N GLY A 5 25.44 15.72 5.97
CA GLY A 5 24.28 15.54 6.84
C GLY A 5 23.17 14.78 6.12
N LEU A 6 22.61 13.76 6.76
CA LEU A 6 21.50 12.98 6.21
C LEU A 6 20.26 13.16 7.10
N VAL A 7 19.14 13.54 6.49
CA VAL A 7 17.83 13.63 7.18
C VAL A 7 16.86 12.66 6.54
N GLY A 8 16.31 11.73 7.32
CA GLY A 8 15.24 10.85 6.87
C GLY A 8 13.87 11.45 7.14
N LEU A 9 12.98 11.46 6.15
CA LEU A 9 11.60 11.88 6.29
C LEU A 9 10.64 10.82 5.73
N ILE A 10 9.48 10.68 6.37
CA ILE A 10 8.42 9.75 5.98
C ILE A 10 7.16 10.52 5.62
N THR A 11 6.37 9.98 4.69
CA THR A 11 5.15 10.64 4.20
C THR A 11 4.14 10.91 5.33
N PRO A 12 3.51 12.10 5.37
CA PRO A 12 2.40 12.38 6.29
C PRO A 12 1.13 11.62 5.90
N GLY A 13 1.12 10.96 4.73
CA GLY A 13 -0.02 10.20 4.23
C GLY A 13 -0.26 8.86 4.94
N LEU A 14 0.67 8.36 5.77
CA LEU A 14 0.55 7.04 6.44
C LEU A 14 -0.82 6.78 7.09
N PRO A 15 -1.43 7.73 7.82
CA PRO A 15 -2.73 7.53 8.44
C PRO A 15 -3.90 7.38 7.44
N ALA A 16 -3.69 7.59 6.14
CA ALA A 16 -4.69 7.33 5.10
C ALA A 16 -4.59 5.93 4.49
N TRP A 17 -3.66 5.09 4.97
CA TRP A 17 -3.50 3.69 4.54
C TRP A 17 -3.36 2.72 5.71
N LEU A 18 -2.79 3.17 6.82
CA LEU A 18 -2.48 2.33 7.98
C LEU A 18 -3.20 2.84 9.24
N SER A 19 -3.77 1.91 10.00
CA SER A 19 -4.41 2.23 11.26
C SER A 19 -3.38 2.57 12.35
N PRO A 20 -3.79 3.25 13.44
CA PRO A 20 -2.92 3.45 14.59
C PRO A 20 -2.38 2.14 15.17
N ALA A 21 -3.16 1.05 15.10
CA ALA A 21 -2.72 -0.27 15.56
C ALA A 21 -1.62 -0.84 14.66
N THR A 22 -1.76 -0.73 13.34
CA THR A 22 -0.71 -1.14 12.39
C THR A 22 0.57 -0.31 12.55
N LEU A 23 0.42 0.98 12.85
CA LEU A 23 1.55 1.87 13.12
C LEU A 23 2.18 1.66 14.51
N GLY A 24 1.66 0.75 15.35
CA GLY A 24 2.21 0.54 16.70
C GLY A 24 2.00 1.73 17.65
N GLY A 25 0.96 2.54 17.42
CA GLY A 25 0.61 3.70 18.24
C GLY A 25 1.43 4.96 17.94
N ILE A 26 2.32 4.94 16.95
CA ILE A 26 3.01 6.14 16.47
C ILE A 26 2.29 6.73 15.26
N ALA A 27 2.54 8.01 15.00
CA ALA A 27 2.05 8.72 13.82
C ALA A 27 3.20 9.54 13.23
N PRO A 28 3.22 9.76 11.90
CA PRO A 28 4.17 10.69 11.32
C PRO A 28 3.90 12.09 11.87
N LEU A 29 4.98 12.79 12.23
CA LEU A 29 4.92 14.23 12.50
C LEU A 29 4.81 15.00 11.18
N ASP A 30 4.52 16.29 11.29
CA ASP A 30 4.61 17.19 10.14
C ASP A 30 6.04 17.18 9.57
N PRO A 31 6.23 16.84 8.28
CA PRO A 31 7.56 16.68 7.69
C PRO A 31 8.28 18.02 7.51
N ILE A 32 7.55 19.14 7.41
CA ILE A 32 8.12 20.48 7.23
C ILE A 32 8.73 20.94 8.56
N GLU A 33 7.97 20.84 9.64
CA GLU A 33 8.45 21.21 10.98
C GLU A 33 9.56 20.26 11.46
N SER A 34 9.44 18.97 11.17
CA SER A 34 10.49 17.98 11.46
C SER A 34 11.79 18.31 10.72
N LEU A 35 11.71 18.64 9.42
CA LEU A 35 12.90 19.02 8.65
C LEU A 35 13.54 20.29 9.18
N LYS A 36 12.76 21.33 9.51
CA LYS A 36 13.29 22.56 10.12
C LYS A 36 14.04 22.28 11.44
N GLN A 37 13.48 21.43 12.29
CA GLN A 37 14.12 21.04 13.54
C GLN A 37 15.42 20.27 13.28
N CYS A 38 15.40 19.27 12.40
CA CYS A 38 16.59 18.50 12.04
C CYS A 38 17.69 19.39 11.45
N LEU A 39 17.34 20.33 10.57
CA LEU A 39 18.31 21.28 10.01
C LEU A 39 18.93 22.16 11.10
N LYS A 40 18.12 22.66 12.04
CA LYS A 40 18.60 23.47 13.17
C LYS A 40 19.57 22.69 14.06
N GLU A 41 19.24 21.45 14.42
CA GLU A 41 20.12 20.59 15.22
C GLU A 41 21.42 20.28 14.47
N MET A 42 21.31 19.97 13.18
CA MET A 42 22.43 19.62 12.32
C MET A 42 23.39 20.79 12.04
N GLN A 43 22.98 22.05 12.25
CA GLN A 43 23.90 23.19 12.16
C GLN A 43 25.10 23.06 13.13
N ALA A 44 24.89 22.47 14.31
CA ALA A 44 25.97 22.24 15.28
C ALA A 44 27.07 21.32 14.72
N GLU A 45 26.67 20.35 13.89
CA GLU A 45 27.56 19.42 13.21
C GLU A 45 28.30 20.03 12.02
N LYS A 46 27.93 21.25 11.59
CA LYS A 46 28.59 22.00 10.51
C LYS A 46 28.82 21.14 9.24
N PRO A 47 27.78 20.52 8.66
CA PRO A 47 27.92 19.72 7.45
C PRO A 47 28.41 20.59 6.28
N ASP A 48 29.16 20.00 5.36
CA ASP A 48 29.55 20.65 4.11
C ASP A 48 28.45 20.56 3.05
N ALA A 49 27.56 19.56 3.16
CA ALA A 49 26.32 19.45 2.40
C ALA A 49 25.24 18.69 3.17
N VAL A 50 23.96 18.97 2.89
CA VAL A 50 22.81 18.26 3.47
C VAL A 50 22.00 17.55 2.41
N VAL A 51 21.74 16.25 2.64
CA VAL A 51 20.89 15.40 1.81
C VAL A 51 19.68 14.97 2.63
N VAL A 52 18.49 15.23 2.08
CA VAL A 52 17.23 14.73 2.63
C VAL A 52 16.83 13.46 1.88
N LEU A 53 16.59 12.38 2.63
CA LEU A 53 16.08 11.10 2.16
C LEU A 53 14.58 11.05 2.49
N GLY A 54 13.75 11.44 1.53
CA GLY A 54 12.31 11.54 1.74
C GLY A 54 11.55 10.39 1.09
N HIS A 55 10.78 9.65 1.89
CA HIS A 55 9.75 8.75 1.35
C HIS A 55 8.49 9.54 0.94
N MET A 56 8.70 10.58 0.14
CA MET A 56 7.71 11.40 -0.56
C MET A 56 8.30 11.73 -1.93
N GLY A 57 7.49 11.52 -2.96
CA GLY A 57 7.91 11.40 -4.34
C GLY A 57 7.68 12.62 -5.19
N TRP A 58 8.29 12.62 -6.36
CA TRP A 58 7.97 13.57 -7.41
C TRP A 58 6.50 13.41 -7.84
N ARG A 59 5.80 14.53 -7.89
CA ARG A 59 4.51 14.69 -8.55
C ARG A 59 4.52 15.96 -9.38
N PHE A 60 3.66 16.07 -10.38
CA PHE A 60 3.51 17.35 -11.10
C PHE A 60 2.95 18.44 -10.19
N GLN A 61 1.92 18.10 -9.41
CA GLN A 61 1.41 18.88 -8.29
C GLN A 61 1.55 18.05 -7.03
N ASP A 62 2.01 18.68 -5.96
CA ASP A 62 2.09 18.05 -4.64
C ASP A 62 0.72 17.48 -4.25
N ASP A 63 0.74 16.31 -3.62
CA ASP A 63 -0.45 15.67 -3.07
C ASP A 63 -0.24 15.42 -1.56
N PHE A 64 -1.29 14.97 -0.89
CA PHE A 64 -1.26 14.76 0.56
C PHE A 64 -0.17 13.79 1.06
N ALA A 65 0.34 12.95 0.17
CA ALA A 65 1.35 11.94 0.45
C ALA A 65 2.74 12.35 -0.07
N ASN A 66 2.80 13.30 -0.99
CA ASN A 66 3.99 13.71 -1.71
C ASN A 66 4.18 15.25 -1.73
N PRO A 67 4.20 15.95 -0.58
CA PRO A 67 4.31 17.41 -0.52
C PRO A 67 5.76 17.92 -0.67
N VAL A 68 6.50 17.43 -1.67
CA VAL A 68 7.94 17.68 -1.80
C VAL A 68 8.26 19.16 -2.05
N ARG A 69 7.47 19.86 -2.87
CA ARG A 69 7.70 21.30 -3.11
C ARG A 69 7.39 22.11 -1.87
N GLU A 70 6.32 21.77 -1.16
CA GLU A 70 5.93 22.44 0.09
C GLU A 70 7.02 22.27 1.16
N ILE A 71 7.53 21.05 1.35
CA ILE A 71 8.64 20.75 2.25
C ILE A 71 9.87 21.61 1.91
N LEU A 72 10.23 21.67 0.64
CA LEU A 72 11.48 22.33 0.22
C LEU A 72 11.35 23.86 0.12
N ALA A 73 10.13 24.42 0.02
CA ALA A 73 9.91 25.87 -0.10
C ALA A 73 10.48 26.67 1.10
N GLY A 74 10.44 26.09 2.30
CA GLY A 74 10.94 26.71 3.54
C GLY A 74 12.26 26.13 4.07
N SER A 75 12.93 25.26 3.32
CA SER A 75 14.06 24.47 3.81
C SER A 75 15.41 25.01 3.35
N GLU A 76 15.77 26.18 3.86
CA GLU A 76 17.11 26.73 3.66
C GLU A 76 18.18 25.79 4.26
N GLY A 77 19.23 25.51 3.48
CA GLY A 77 20.33 24.64 3.91
C GLY A 77 20.23 23.19 3.43
N VAL A 78 19.18 22.82 2.67
CA VAL A 78 19.14 21.53 1.95
C VAL A 78 19.85 21.67 0.59
N ASP A 79 20.75 20.73 0.28
CA ASP A 79 21.46 20.71 -0.99
C ASP A 79 20.87 19.70 -1.97
N VAL A 80 20.47 18.52 -1.47
CA VAL A 80 19.91 17.43 -2.27
C VAL A 80 18.68 16.83 -1.59
N TYR A 81 17.67 16.48 -2.38
CA TYR A 81 16.52 15.70 -1.94
C TYR A 81 16.39 14.41 -2.76
N LEU A 82 16.54 13.27 -2.10
CA LEU A 82 16.30 11.95 -2.68
C LEU A 82 14.88 11.53 -2.37
N ALA A 83 14.04 11.53 -3.39
CA ALA A 83 12.63 11.20 -3.30
C ALA A 83 12.40 9.69 -3.40
N GLY A 84 11.22 9.26 -2.94
CA GLY A 84 10.74 7.88 -3.03
C GLY A 84 9.22 7.85 -3.14
N HIS A 85 8.56 6.77 -2.72
CA HIS A 85 7.09 6.64 -2.64
C HIS A 85 6.30 6.63 -3.96
N SER A 86 6.52 7.58 -4.88
CA SER A 86 5.70 7.71 -6.08
C SER A 86 6.04 6.72 -7.20
N HIS A 87 7.15 5.98 -7.05
CA HIS A 87 7.59 4.93 -7.98
C HIS A 87 7.85 5.45 -9.40
N GLN A 88 8.48 6.63 -9.51
CA GLN A 88 8.79 7.27 -10.79
C GLN A 88 10.29 7.37 -11.02
N ASP A 89 10.71 7.21 -12.27
CA ASP A 89 12.05 7.58 -12.70
C ASP A 89 12.07 9.09 -13.00
N GLN A 90 12.75 9.84 -12.13
CA GLN A 90 12.99 11.27 -12.29
C GLN A 90 14.47 11.52 -12.01
N PRO A 91 15.32 11.43 -13.05
CA PRO A 91 16.77 11.45 -12.86
C PRO A 91 17.27 12.71 -12.15
N SER A 92 16.69 13.87 -12.49
CA SER A 92 17.05 15.17 -11.94
C SER A 92 15.93 16.18 -12.12
N TRP A 93 15.61 16.93 -11.08
CA TRP A 93 14.86 18.19 -11.18
C TRP A 93 15.31 19.17 -10.10
N MET A 94 14.96 20.45 -10.26
CA MET A 94 15.22 21.49 -9.26
C MET A 94 13.94 21.88 -8.53
N THR A 95 14.02 22.04 -7.22
CA THR A 95 13.00 22.71 -6.41
C THR A 95 13.65 23.88 -5.68
N GLY A 96 13.45 25.09 -6.20
CA GLY A 96 14.26 26.24 -5.81
C GLY A 96 15.75 25.97 -6.09
N ARG A 97 16.59 26.03 -5.04
CA ARG A 97 18.03 25.74 -5.12
C ARG A 97 18.40 24.28 -4.86
N VAL A 98 17.44 23.43 -4.50
CA VAL A 98 17.67 22.04 -4.10
C VAL A 98 17.67 21.15 -5.34
N LEU A 99 18.70 20.32 -5.49
CA LEU A 99 18.74 19.29 -6.52
C LEU A 99 17.98 18.07 -6.04
N CYS A 100 17.04 17.58 -6.84
CA CYS A 100 16.19 16.47 -6.46
C CYS A 100 16.31 15.30 -7.46
N SER A 101 16.15 14.07 -6.97
CA SER A 101 16.18 12.85 -7.80
C SER A 101 15.28 11.75 -7.25
N GLN A 102 14.77 10.86 -8.11
CA GLN A 102 14.00 9.67 -7.74
C GLN A 102 14.35 8.52 -8.70
N ALA A 103 14.78 7.38 -8.16
CA ALA A 103 15.29 6.25 -8.92
C ALA A 103 14.29 5.10 -9.07
N ASN A 104 13.09 5.39 -9.57
CA ASN A 104 12.09 4.36 -9.88
C ASN A 104 11.78 3.46 -8.66
N TYR A 105 11.51 2.16 -8.85
CA TYR A 105 11.28 1.17 -7.80
C TYR A 105 11.91 -0.20 -8.15
N TYR A 106 11.88 -1.15 -7.20
CA TYR A 106 12.39 -2.54 -7.35
C TYR A 106 13.85 -2.69 -7.81
N GLY A 107 14.67 -1.67 -7.60
CA GLY A 107 16.05 -1.68 -8.09
C GLY A 107 16.17 -1.60 -9.61
N ILE A 108 15.09 -1.28 -10.34
CA ILE A 108 15.11 -1.10 -11.80
C ILE A 108 16.09 0.03 -12.18
N HIS A 109 16.19 1.07 -11.34
CA HIS A 109 17.20 2.10 -11.47
C HIS A 109 18.02 2.26 -10.19
N CYS A 110 19.30 2.55 -10.34
CA CYS A 110 20.17 3.00 -9.26
C CYS A 110 20.38 4.51 -9.36
N GLY A 111 20.05 5.25 -8.30
CA GLY A 111 20.26 6.70 -8.22
C GLY A 111 21.73 7.03 -7.94
N ARG A 112 22.30 7.98 -8.68
CA ARG A 112 23.67 8.47 -8.49
C ARG A 112 23.67 9.97 -8.34
N ILE A 113 24.22 10.46 -7.22
CA ILE A 113 24.45 11.88 -6.96
C ILE A 113 25.95 12.14 -6.89
N ASP A 114 26.43 13.04 -7.74
CA ASP A 114 27.80 13.52 -7.71
C ASP A 114 27.83 14.89 -7.02
N LEU A 115 28.63 15.03 -5.96
CA LEU A 115 28.86 16.28 -5.23
C LEU A 115 30.32 16.72 -5.41
N THR A 116 30.53 17.92 -5.94
CA THR A 116 31.87 18.50 -6.16
C THR A 116 32.12 19.60 -5.15
N PHE A 117 33.21 19.50 -4.39
CA PHE A 117 33.59 20.47 -3.37
C PHE A 117 34.92 21.15 -3.68
N ASP A 118 35.06 22.42 -3.28
CA ASP A 118 36.36 23.06 -3.16
C ASP A 118 37.08 22.54 -1.91
N VAL A 119 38.29 22.00 -2.06
CA VAL A 119 39.00 21.34 -0.96
C VAL A 119 39.42 22.32 0.14
N LYS A 120 39.75 23.58 -0.21
CA LYS A 120 40.28 24.56 0.74
C LYS A 120 39.15 25.22 1.56
N SER A 121 38.17 25.77 0.89
CA SER A 121 37.03 26.47 1.50
C SER A 121 35.92 25.52 1.96
N ARG A 122 35.97 24.26 1.52
CA ARG A 122 34.97 23.22 1.77
C ARG A 122 33.59 23.50 1.18
N LYS A 123 33.47 24.51 0.31
CA LYS A 123 32.20 24.88 -0.31
C LYS A 123 31.78 23.84 -1.34
N LEU A 124 30.51 23.46 -1.33
CA LEU A 124 29.88 22.69 -2.40
C LEU A 124 29.78 23.57 -3.65
N LEU A 125 30.42 23.15 -4.74
CA LEU A 125 30.51 23.88 -6.01
C LEU A 125 29.46 23.41 -7.01
N GLU A 126 29.26 22.09 -7.11
CA GLU A 126 28.39 21.47 -8.11
C GLU A 126 27.68 20.26 -7.53
N ARG A 127 26.47 20.01 -8.03
CA ARG A 127 25.65 18.83 -7.73
C ARG A 127 25.10 18.31 -9.05
N ARG A 128 25.20 17.01 -9.30
CA ARG A 128 24.59 16.34 -10.46
C ARG A 128 23.86 15.08 -10.02
N ALA A 129 22.74 14.78 -10.68
CA ALA A 129 21.91 13.63 -10.38
C ALA A 129 21.62 12.83 -11.65
N PHE A 130 21.67 11.51 -11.52
CA PHE A 130 21.42 10.54 -12.57
C PHE A 130 20.65 9.36 -12.00
N THR A 131 19.92 8.67 -12.87
CA THR A 131 19.42 7.32 -12.62
C THR A 131 20.00 6.39 -13.67
N VAL A 132 20.48 5.24 -13.23
CA VAL A 132 21.12 4.25 -14.09
C VAL A 132 20.21 3.04 -14.17
N LEU A 133 19.74 2.69 -15.37
CA LEU A 133 18.94 1.48 -15.60
C LEU A 133 19.77 0.24 -15.26
N MET A 134 19.29 -0.57 -14.31
CA MET A 134 19.89 -1.84 -13.91
C MET A 134 19.29 -2.95 -14.77
N ASP A 135 20.04 -3.37 -15.78
CA ASP A 135 19.66 -4.45 -16.71
C ASP A 135 20.82 -5.45 -16.87
N SER A 136 20.72 -6.34 -17.86
CA SER A 136 21.69 -7.40 -18.12
C SER A 136 23.11 -6.92 -18.49
N ARG A 137 23.35 -5.60 -18.58
CA ARG A 137 24.71 -5.05 -18.72
C ARG A 137 25.51 -5.14 -17.42
N PHE A 138 24.85 -5.33 -16.28
CA PHE A 138 25.50 -5.53 -14.99
C PHE A 138 25.41 -7.00 -14.59
N GLU A 139 26.55 -7.62 -14.31
CA GLU A 139 26.57 -8.96 -13.74
C GLU A 139 26.07 -8.95 -12.29
N LEU A 140 25.46 -10.05 -11.87
CA LEU A 140 25.07 -10.24 -10.47
C LEU A 140 26.32 -10.35 -9.61
N ASP A 141 26.34 -9.63 -8.49
CA ASP A 141 27.46 -9.68 -7.55
C ASP A 141 27.55 -11.07 -6.90
N PRO A 142 28.70 -11.79 -7.03
CA PRO A 142 28.82 -13.14 -6.50
C PRO A 142 28.65 -13.25 -4.97
N GLU A 143 29.06 -12.23 -4.22
CA GLU A 143 28.95 -12.23 -2.76
C GLU A 143 27.48 -12.04 -2.33
N VAL A 144 26.76 -11.11 -2.98
CA VAL A 144 25.32 -10.92 -2.75
C VAL A 144 24.55 -12.20 -3.08
N MET A 145 24.87 -12.84 -4.21
CA MET A 145 24.22 -14.08 -4.64
C MET A 145 24.48 -15.24 -3.67
N GLU A 146 25.70 -15.38 -3.15
CA GLU A 146 26.02 -16.44 -2.19
C GLU A 146 25.30 -16.22 -0.85
N VAL A 147 25.30 -14.99 -0.31
CA VAL A 147 24.61 -14.67 0.94
C VAL A 147 23.09 -14.85 0.82
N SER A 148 22.51 -14.57 -0.36
CA SER A 148 21.05 -14.64 -0.57
C SER A 148 20.57 -16.02 -1.02
N LYS A 149 21.48 -16.94 -1.35
CA LYS A 149 21.17 -18.22 -2.02
C LYS A 149 20.16 -19.09 -1.26
N ALA A 150 20.33 -19.23 0.06
CA ALA A 150 19.45 -20.05 0.89
C ALA A 150 18.03 -19.47 0.96
N ASP A 151 17.92 -18.14 1.11
CA ASP A 151 16.63 -17.45 1.17
C ASP A 151 15.91 -17.49 -0.19
N LEU A 152 16.63 -17.30 -1.29
CA LEU A 152 16.08 -17.45 -2.64
C LEU A 152 15.57 -18.87 -2.89
N ALA A 153 16.34 -19.90 -2.52
CA ALA A 153 15.90 -21.29 -2.68
C ALA A 153 14.65 -21.60 -1.84
N LYS A 154 14.57 -21.09 -0.61
CA LYS A 154 13.40 -21.24 0.26
C LYS A 154 12.18 -20.51 -0.31
N ALA A 155 12.37 -19.28 -0.80
CA ALA A 155 11.31 -18.51 -1.43
C ALA A 155 10.79 -19.21 -2.69
N ASP A 156 11.69 -19.69 -3.56
CA ASP A 156 11.33 -20.44 -4.77
C ASP A 156 10.54 -21.72 -4.46
N GLN A 157 10.95 -22.45 -3.42
CA GLN A 157 10.24 -23.65 -2.98
C GLN A 157 8.83 -23.31 -2.49
N GLU A 158 8.69 -22.25 -1.69
CA GLU A 158 7.39 -21.82 -1.17
C GLU A 158 6.50 -21.27 -2.29
N MET A 159 7.02 -20.47 -3.22
CA MET A 159 6.26 -19.93 -4.35
C MET A 159 5.69 -21.05 -5.23
N LYS A 160 6.46 -22.13 -5.45
CA LYS A 160 6.04 -23.31 -6.23
C LYS A 160 5.08 -24.24 -5.49
N ARG A 161 4.85 -24.03 -4.19
CA ARG A 161 3.94 -24.87 -3.42
C ARG A 161 2.53 -24.79 -4.00
N LYS A 162 2.00 -25.93 -4.40
CA LYS A 162 0.61 -26.05 -4.88
C LYS A 162 -0.36 -25.76 -3.74
N VAL A 163 -1.32 -24.88 -4.00
CA VAL A 163 -2.41 -24.51 -3.10
C VAL A 163 -3.63 -25.36 -3.39
N CYS A 164 -4.10 -25.40 -4.64
CA CYS A 164 -5.24 -26.23 -5.07
C CYS A 164 -5.20 -26.48 -6.59
N THR A 165 -6.15 -27.26 -7.12
CA THR A 165 -6.41 -27.36 -8.57
C THR A 165 -7.72 -26.65 -8.90
N VAL A 166 -7.72 -25.79 -9.92
CA VAL A 166 -8.90 -25.10 -10.46
C VAL A 166 -9.37 -25.86 -11.70
N LYS A 167 -10.59 -26.40 -11.69
CA LYS A 167 -11.12 -27.17 -12.82
C LYS A 167 -11.60 -26.26 -13.95
N THR A 168 -12.42 -25.28 -13.61
CA THR A 168 -12.99 -24.32 -14.55
C THR A 168 -12.36 -22.95 -14.31
N PRO A 169 -11.93 -22.22 -15.36
CA PRO A 169 -11.40 -20.88 -15.16
C PRO A 169 -12.37 -19.98 -14.40
N ILE A 170 -11.87 -19.32 -13.36
CA ILE A 170 -12.66 -18.38 -12.56
C ILE A 170 -12.54 -17.01 -13.21
N LYS A 171 -13.68 -16.42 -13.54
CA LYS A 171 -13.73 -15.10 -14.17
C LYS A 171 -13.19 -14.03 -13.22
N GLY A 172 -12.19 -13.29 -13.70
CA GLY A 172 -11.65 -12.09 -13.04
C GLY A 172 -12.49 -10.84 -13.30
N GLY A 173 -11.92 -9.69 -12.98
CA GLY A 173 -12.56 -8.39 -13.20
C GLY A 173 -13.25 -7.83 -11.96
N ALA A 174 -13.99 -6.74 -12.16
CA ALA A 174 -14.51 -5.85 -11.11
C ALA A 174 -15.64 -6.47 -10.25
N ARG A 175 -16.47 -5.62 -9.64
CA ARG A 175 -17.60 -5.98 -8.78
C ARG A 175 -18.41 -7.16 -9.34
N GLY A 176 -18.62 -8.19 -8.51
CA GLY A 176 -19.40 -9.39 -8.82
C GLY A 176 -18.66 -10.44 -9.66
N SER A 177 -17.34 -10.31 -9.88
CA SER A 177 -16.55 -11.36 -10.53
C SER A 177 -16.39 -12.59 -9.63
N GLY A 178 -16.15 -13.75 -10.24
CA GLY A 178 -15.89 -14.99 -9.51
C GLY A 178 -14.67 -14.89 -8.60
N THR A 179 -13.62 -14.18 -9.02
CA THR A 179 -12.46 -13.90 -8.16
C THR A 179 -12.84 -13.05 -6.95
N SER A 180 -13.65 -12.00 -7.13
CA SER A 180 -14.09 -11.15 -6.00
C SER A 180 -14.94 -11.91 -4.99
N GLU A 181 -15.82 -12.79 -5.47
CA GLU A 181 -16.68 -13.62 -4.62
C GLU A 181 -15.85 -14.67 -3.87
N LEU A 182 -14.86 -15.27 -4.54
CA LEU A 182 -13.91 -16.20 -3.92
C LEU A 182 -13.17 -15.55 -2.75
N PHE A 183 -12.67 -14.33 -2.92
CA PHE A 183 -12.02 -13.59 -1.82
C PHE A 183 -12.99 -13.35 -0.66
N CYS A 184 -14.20 -12.88 -0.95
CA CYS A 184 -15.20 -12.62 0.07
C CYS A 184 -15.56 -13.89 0.88
N LYS A 185 -15.75 -15.02 0.19
CA LYS A 185 -16.00 -16.32 0.82
C LYS A 185 -14.84 -16.77 1.69
N ALA A 186 -13.61 -16.66 1.19
CA ALA A 186 -12.42 -17.03 1.94
C ALA A 186 -12.28 -16.20 3.23
N PHE A 187 -12.51 -14.90 3.15
CA PHE A 187 -12.40 -13.98 4.29
C PHE A 187 -13.52 -14.19 5.31
N ALA A 188 -14.76 -14.41 4.85
CA ALA A 188 -15.88 -14.73 5.73
C ALA A 188 -15.63 -16.03 6.51
N GLU A 189 -15.13 -17.07 5.84
CA GLU A 189 -14.82 -18.35 6.48
C GLU A 189 -13.65 -18.24 7.46
N ALA A 190 -12.58 -17.52 7.10
CA ALA A 190 -11.45 -17.29 8.00
C ALA A 190 -11.87 -16.51 9.26
N LEU A 191 -12.70 -15.48 9.11
CA LEU A 191 -13.25 -14.71 10.23
C LEU A 191 -14.17 -15.55 11.12
N LYS A 192 -15.01 -16.41 10.51
CA LYS A 192 -15.84 -17.37 11.25
C LYS A 192 -15.00 -18.33 12.08
N LYS A 193 -13.94 -18.93 11.52
CA LYS A 193 -13.00 -19.79 12.25
C LYS A 193 -12.28 -19.06 13.38
N ALA A 194 -12.01 -17.77 13.20
CA ALA A 194 -11.45 -16.89 14.24
C ALA A 194 -12.48 -16.42 15.29
N GLY A 195 -13.73 -16.92 15.26
CA GLY A 195 -14.77 -16.57 16.22
C GLY A 195 -15.45 -15.22 15.98
N THR A 196 -15.27 -14.62 14.79
CA THR A 196 -15.87 -13.35 14.38
C THR A 196 -16.69 -13.53 13.11
N PRO A 197 -17.82 -14.27 13.14
CA PRO A 197 -18.67 -14.43 11.96
C PRO A 197 -19.20 -13.08 11.49
N VAL A 198 -19.35 -12.93 10.18
CA VAL A 198 -19.79 -11.69 9.51
C VAL A 198 -20.97 -12.00 8.58
N ASP A 199 -21.85 -11.01 8.40
CA ASP A 199 -22.98 -11.08 7.47
C ASP A 199 -22.52 -10.86 6.02
N GLY A 200 -21.39 -10.19 5.82
CA GLY A 200 -20.80 -10.00 4.51
C GLY A 200 -19.39 -9.46 4.52
N VAL A 201 -18.82 -9.34 3.33
CA VAL A 201 -17.46 -8.86 3.08
C VAL A 201 -17.49 -7.84 1.96
N PHE A 202 -16.86 -6.70 2.19
CA PHE A 202 -16.62 -5.66 1.20
C PHE A 202 -15.16 -5.70 0.76
N HIS A 203 -14.91 -6.16 -0.47
CA HIS A 203 -13.54 -6.30 -0.97
C HIS A 203 -13.44 -6.16 -2.49
N GLY A 204 -12.31 -5.62 -2.95
CA GLY A 204 -11.98 -5.48 -4.37
C GLY A 204 -11.11 -6.60 -4.91
N VAL A 205 -10.67 -6.48 -6.15
CA VAL A 205 -9.60 -7.29 -6.73
C VAL A 205 -8.48 -6.38 -7.22
N PHE A 206 -7.25 -6.90 -7.32
CA PHE A 206 -6.08 -6.11 -7.70
C PHE A 206 -5.71 -6.22 -9.18
N GLY A 207 -6.40 -7.08 -9.92
CA GLY A 207 -6.20 -7.30 -11.35
C GLY A 207 -7.51 -7.55 -12.09
N LYS A 208 -7.47 -7.44 -13.42
CA LYS A 208 -8.59 -7.79 -14.29
C LYS A 208 -8.57 -9.27 -14.68
N GLU A 209 -7.40 -9.89 -14.59
CA GLU A 209 -7.21 -11.28 -14.94
C GLU A 209 -7.95 -12.19 -13.97
N GLY A 210 -8.50 -13.28 -14.50
CA GLY A 210 -9.13 -14.34 -13.73
C GLY A 210 -8.13 -15.33 -13.17
N ILE A 211 -8.64 -16.44 -12.66
CA ILE A 211 -7.83 -17.58 -12.24
C ILE A 211 -7.96 -18.66 -13.33
N PRO A 212 -6.89 -19.01 -14.04
CA PRO A 212 -6.96 -20.04 -15.07
C PRO A 212 -7.24 -21.42 -14.46
N ALA A 213 -7.75 -22.34 -15.28
CA ALA A 213 -7.80 -23.74 -14.90
C ALA A 213 -6.37 -24.31 -14.81
N GLY A 214 -6.18 -25.28 -13.91
CA GLY A 214 -4.89 -25.90 -13.64
C GLY A 214 -4.49 -25.80 -12.17
N ASP A 215 -3.22 -26.05 -11.90
CA ASP A 215 -2.67 -25.98 -10.56
C ASP A 215 -2.42 -24.52 -10.16
N LEU A 216 -3.00 -24.12 -9.03
CA LEU A 216 -2.79 -22.82 -8.44
C LEU A 216 -1.69 -22.91 -7.39
N THR A 217 -0.73 -22.01 -7.44
CA THR A 217 0.42 -21.97 -6.53
C THR A 217 0.35 -20.80 -5.54
N VAL A 218 1.27 -20.78 -4.58
CA VAL A 218 1.43 -19.62 -3.67
C VAL A 218 1.83 -18.37 -4.46
N GLU A 219 2.68 -18.51 -5.48
CA GLU A 219 3.06 -17.41 -6.38
C GLU A 219 1.82 -16.74 -7.02
N ASP A 220 0.87 -17.55 -7.48
CA ASP A 220 -0.37 -17.04 -8.06
C ASP A 220 -1.21 -16.29 -7.02
N CYS A 221 -1.23 -16.75 -5.77
CA CYS A 221 -1.90 -16.05 -4.68
C CYS A 221 -1.25 -14.69 -4.38
N TRP A 222 0.07 -14.55 -4.51
CA TRP A 222 0.76 -13.26 -4.42
C TRP A 222 0.40 -12.31 -5.58
N LYS A 223 0.20 -12.84 -6.79
CA LYS A 223 -0.29 -12.04 -7.93
C LYS A 223 -1.73 -11.57 -7.73
N LEU A 224 -2.57 -12.42 -7.14
CA LEU A 224 -3.99 -12.15 -6.86
C LEU A 224 -4.19 -11.14 -5.71
N LEU A 225 -3.43 -11.27 -4.63
CA LEU A 225 -3.47 -10.42 -3.43
C LEU A 225 -2.05 -9.98 -3.05
N PRO A 226 -1.49 -8.95 -3.71
CA PRO A 226 -0.09 -8.56 -3.50
C PRO A 226 0.18 -7.88 -2.16
N TYR A 227 -0.84 -7.30 -1.52
CA TYR A 227 -0.68 -6.55 -0.27
C TYR A 227 -0.98 -7.39 0.97
N GLU A 228 -0.24 -7.13 2.05
CA GLU A 228 -0.40 -7.78 3.36
C GLU A 228 -1.45 -7.08 4.22
N ASN A 229 -2.62 -6.80 3.63
CA ASN A 229 -3.71 -6.19 4.37
C ASN A 229 -4.31 -7.19 5.37
N GLY A 230 -4.62 -6.70 6.56
CA GLY A 230 -5.45 -7.42 7.53
C GLY A 230 -6.93 -7.29 7.18
N LEU A 231 -7.77 -7.97 7.95
CA LEU A 231 -9.22 -7.79 7.95
C LEU A 231 -9.67 -7.03 9.20
N LEU A 232 -10.64 -6.15 9.02
CA LEU A 232 -11.37 -5.50 10.10
C LEU A 232 -12.86 -5.74 9.91
N VAL A 233 -13.64 -5.58 10.98
CA VAL A 233 -15.10 -5.72 10.96
C VAL A 233 -15.76 -4.48 11.55
N ALA A 234 -16.95 -4.16 11.06
CA ALA A 234 -17.81 -3.12 11.62
C ALA A 234 -19.28 -3.52 11.45
N ASP A 235 -20.11 -3.09 12.39
CA ASP A 235 -21.56 -3.23 12.31
C ASP A 235 -22.11 -1.98 11.59
N LEU A 236 -22.90 -2.14 10.53
CA LEU A 236 -23.34 -1.03 9.66
C LEU A 236 -24.82 -1.14 9.31
N THR A 237 -25.52 0.00 9.18
CA THR A 237 -26.91 0.01 8.72
C THR A 237 -27.01 -0.19 7.21
N ALA A 238 -28.21 -0.53 6.70
CA ALA A 238 -28.45 -0.60 5.26
C ALA A 238 -28.10 0.72 4.53
N ALA A 239 -28.38 1.87 5.17
CA ALA A 239 -28.05 3.19 4.63
C ALA A 239 -26.53 3.41 4.53
N ASP A 240 -25.76 3.00 5.55
CA ASP A 240 -24.30 3.06 5.52
C ASP A 240 -23.72 2.22 4.38
N LEU A 241 -24.24 1.00 4.18
CA LEU A 241 -23.78 0.11 3.11
C LEU A 241 -24.07 0.68 1.72
N PHE A 242 -25.25 1.27 1.54
CA PHE A 242 -25.61 1.94 0.30
C PHE A 242 -24.67 3.13 0.01
N ASP A 243 -24.38 3.92 1.04
CA ASP A 243 -23.49 5.08 0.98
C ASP A 243 -22.05 4.70 0.60
N ILE A 244 -21.52 3.61 1.17
CA ILE A 244 -20.19 3.07 0.85
C ILE A 244 -20.15 2.58 -0.60
N LEU A 245 -21.20 1.88 -1.05
CA LEU A 245 -21.27 1.37 -2.42
C LEU A 245 -21.37 2.47 -3.48
N ALA A 246 -22.01 3.60 -3.13
CA ALA A 246 -22.09 4.79 -3.96
C ALA A 246 -20.73 5.49 -4.09
N GLU A 247 -19.98 5.62 -2.98
CA GLU A 247 -18.62 6.18 -3.00
C GLU A 247 -17.66 5.34 -3.83
N ASP A 248 -17.71 4.01 -3.70
CA ASP A 248 -16.77 3.07 -4.33
C ASP A 248 -16.79 3.09 -5.88
N GLY A 249 -17.88 3.51 -6.51
CA GLY A 249 -17.94 3.64 -7.98
C GLY A 249 -17.78 2.31 -8.74
N LYS A 250 -18.23 1.18 -8.17
CA LYS A 250 -18.25 -0.19 -8.77
C LYS A 250 -16.91 -0.93 -8.83
N GLN A 251 -15.98 -0.62 -7.93
CA GLN A 251 -14.69 -1.32 -7.87
C GLN A 251 -14.71 -2.55 -6.96
N ARG A 252 -15.49 -2.52 -5.88
CA ARG A 252 -15.56 -3.57 -4.86
C ARG A 252 -16.87 -4.31 -4.86
N THR A 253 -16.83 -5.57 -4.41
CA THR A 253 -18.00 -6.42 -4.18
C THR A 253 -18.40 -6.31 -2.71
N LEU A 254 -19.70 -6.16 -2.44
CA LEU A 254 -20.28 -6.37 -1.10
C LEU A 254 -20.99 -7.72 -1.11
N TRP A 255 -20.29 -8.80 -0.80
CA TRP A 255 -20.89 -10.15 -0.80
C TRP A 255 -21.50 -10.48 0.56
N PRO A 256 -22.64 -11.18 0.65
CA PRO A 256 -23.50 -11.67 -0.43
C PRO A 256 -24.66 -10.70 -0.76
N PHE A 257 -24.44 -9.40 -0.60
CA PHE A 257 -25.47 -8.38 -0.82
C PHE A 257 -25.56 -8.02 -2.30
N GLU A 258 -26.78 -7.75 -2.75
CA GLU A 258 -27.07 -7.37 -4.13
C GLU A 258 -27.73 -6.00 -4.18
N MET A 259 -27.50 -5.25 -5.26
CA MET A 259 -28.25 -4.02 -5.51
C MET A 259 -29.64 -4.38 -6.01
N ALA A 260 -30.68 -3.80 -5.43
CA ALA A 260 -32.05 -3.94 -5.92
C ALA A 260 -32.14 -3.48 -7.39
N ALA A 261 -33.06 -4.07 -8.16
CA ALA A 261 -33.17 -3.82 -9.60
C ALA A 261 -33.50 -2.36 -9.96
N ASP A 262 -34.17 -1.65 -9.06
CA ASP A 262 -34.49 -0.23 -9.16
C ASP A 262 -33.32 0.69 -8.71
N GLY A 263 -32.25 0.11 -8.17
CA GLY A 263 -31.08 0.82 -7.66
C GLY A 263 -31.31 1.58 -6.35
N THR A 264 -32.45 1.39 -5.67
CA THR A 264 -32.82 2.19 -4.49
C THR A 264 -32.43 1.56 -3.15
N GLY A 265 -31.99 0.30 -3.17
CA GLY A 265 -31.67 -0.42 -1.94
C GLY A 265 -30.79 -1.64 -2.16
N LEU A 266 -30.54 -2.34 -1.06
CA LEU A 266 -29.78 -3.57 -1.04
C LEU A 266 -30.69 -4.75 -0.70
N LEU A 267 -30.34 -5.91 -1.25
CA LEU A 267 -30.97 -7.20 -0.98
C LEU A 267 -29.95 -8.13 -0.33
N LEU A 268 -30.42 -8.97 0.60
CA LEU A 268 -29.68 -10.08 1.15
C LEU A 268 -30.52 -11.34 0.91
N GLN A 269 -29.99 -12.29 0.14
CA GLN A 269 -30.72 -13.49 -0.26
C GLN A 269 -32.06 -13.19 -0.97
N GLY A 270 -32.11 -12.11 -1.75
CA GLY A 270 -33.31 -11.68 -2.49
C GLY A 270 -34.27 -10.80 -1.70
N GLU A 271 -34.10 -10.66 -0.38
CA GLU A 271 -34.99 -9.87 0.47
C GLU A 271 -34.38 -8.49 0.80
N PRO A 272 -35.20 -7.41 0.84
CA PRO A 272 -34.73 -6.09 1.29
C PRO A 272 -34.13 -6.14 2.70
N LEU A 273 -33.09 -5.34 2.92
CA LEU A 273 -32.48 -5.22 4.24
C LEU A 273 -33.48 -4.60 5.23
N GLU A 274 -33.50 -5.14 6.45
CA GLU A 274 -34.40 -4.71 7.52
C GLU A 274 -34.01 -3.31 8.03
N ALA A 275 -34.99 -2.42 8.13
CA ALA A 275 -34.77 -1.07 8.63
C ALA A 275 -34.29 -1.10 10.09
N GLY A 276 -33.22 -0.35 10.39
CA GLY A 276 -32.63 -0.28 11.73
C GLY A 276 -31.77 -1.48 12.13
N LYS A 277 -31.78 -2.58 11.38
CA LYS A 277 -30.83 -3.69 11.57
C LYS A 277 -29.43 -3.25 11.16
N ARG A 278 -28.44 -3.69 11.94
CA ARG A 278 -27.02 -3.47 11.65
C ARG A 278 -26.41 -4.81 11.26
N TYR A 279 -25.69 -4.80 10.15
CA TYR A 279 -25.04 -5.96 9.55
C TYR A 279 -23.55 -5.89 9.82
N ARG A 280 -22.96 -6.98 10.28
CA ARG A 280 -21.52 -7.07 10.51
C ARG A 280 -20.81 -7.32 9.20
N ILE A 281 -20.07 -6.33 8.71
CA ILE A 281 -19.34 -6.41 7.45
C ILE A 281 -17.84 -6.42 7.70
N ALA A 282 -17.13 -7.28 6.98
CA ALA A 282 -15.69 -7.29 6.93
C ALA A 282 -15.13 -6.41 5.81
N PHE A 283 -14.00 -5.77 6.06
CA PHE A 283 -13.25 -4.94 5.12
C PHE A 283 -11.77 -5.31 5.21
N ASN A 284 -10.98 -5.02 4.17
CA ASN A 284 -9.52 -4.99 4.38
C ASN A 284 -9.12 -3.70 5.12
N THR A 285 -8.00 -3.76 5.84
CA THR A 285 -7.53 -2.65 6.68
C THR A 285 -7.18 -1.38 5.89
N TYR A 286 -6.70 -1.53 4.66
CA TYR A 286 -6.38 -0.39 3.78
C TYR A 286 -7.62 0.43 3.42
N ASP A 287 -8.68 -0.24 2.98
CA ASP A 287 -9.95 0.40 2.61
C ASP A 287 -10.62 1.02 3.83
N GLY A 288 -10.63 0.31 4.96
CA GLY A 288 -11.17 0.86 6.20
C GLY A 288 -10.36 2.03 6.77
N GLN A 289 -9.15 2.26 6.27
CA GLN A 289 -8.34 3.43 6.54
C GLN A 289 -8.41 4.48 5.41
N SER A 290 -9.52 4.54 4.67
CA SER A 290 -9.81 5.47 3.54
C SER A 290 -9.24 5.11 2.18
N GLY A 291 -8.49 4.01 2.07
CA GLY A 291 -7.90 3.56 0.81
C GLY A 291 -7.06 4.64 0.11
N GLY A 292 -6.32 5.44 0.88
CA GLY A 292 -5.55 6.58 0.38
C GLY A 292 -6.42 7.77 0.02
N ARG A 293 -7.35 8.15 0.89
CA ARG A 293 -8.36 9.23 0.70
C ARG A 293 -9.33 9.00 -0.46
N ARG A 294 -9.48 7.76 -0.94
CA ARG A 294 -10.43 7.39 -1.99
C ARG A 294 -11.79 6.98 -1.43
N LEU A 295 -11.82 6.57 -0.16
CA LEU A 295 -12.99 6.04 0.55
C LEU A 295 -13.19 6.81 1.87
N LEU A 296 -13.31 8.14 1.79
CA LEU A 296 -13.41 9.00 2.98
C LEU A 296 -14.74 8.80 3.71
N LYS A 297 -15.84 8.62 2.97
CA LYS A 297 -17.16 8.35 3.54
C LYS A 297 -17.16 7.00 4.26
N LEU A 298 -16.58 5.95 3.67
CA LEU A 298 -16.35 4.68 4.36
C LEU A 298 -15.56 4.90 5.65
N TYR A 299 -14.43 5.62 5.60
CA TYR A 299 -13.62 5.90 6.77
C TYR A 299 -14.42 6.61 7.88
N GLU A 300 -15.18 7.65 7.54
CA GLU A 300 -16.05 8.36 8.48
C GLU A 300 -17.09 7.44 9.11
N ILE A 301 -17.79 6.64 8.30
CA ILE A 301 -18.77 5.66 8.74
C ILE A 301 -18.15 4.66 9.73
N LEU A 302 -17.00 4.07 9.38
CA LEU A 302 -16.34 3.06 10.22
C LEU A 302 -15.85 3.62 11.56
N ASN A 303 -15.52 4.91 11.65
CA ASN A 303 -15.05 5.54 12.89
C ASN A 303 -16.17 6.11 13.76
N ARG A 304 -17.45 5.95 13.38
CA ARG A 304 -18.55 6.29 14.28
C ARG A 304 -18.57 5.31 15.46
N PRO A 305 -18.86 5.76 16.70
CA PRO A 305 -18.87 4.88 17.87
C PRO A 305 -19.84 3.69 17.75
N ASP A 306 -20.98 3.90 17.09
CA ASP A 306 -21.99 2.87 16.89
C ASP A 306 -21.54 1.79 15.90
N SER A 307 -20.61 2.09 14.98
CA SER A 307 -20.07 1.13 14.00
C SER A 307 -19.24 0.00 14.62
N LYS A 308 -18.82 0.12 15.89
CA LYS A 308 -18.07 -0.92 16.62
C LYS A 308 -16.89 -1.50 15.84
N ARG A 309 -16.18 -0.65 15.07
CA ARG A 309 -15.02 -1.04 14.28
C ARG A 309 -14.02 -1.80 15.15
N THR A 310 -13.63 -2.99 14.70
CA THR A 310 -12.65 -3.84 15.37
C THR A 310 -11.69 -4.41 14.33
N GLU A 311 -10.38 -4.23 14.55
CA GLU A 311 -9.37 -4.89 13.73
C GLU A 311 -9.16 -6.32 14.19
N THR A 312 -9.09 -7.25 13.24
CA THR A 312 -8.92 -8.67 13.52
C THR A 312 -7.46 -9.08 13.35
N LYS A 313 -7.10 -10.28 13.83
CA LYS A 313 -5.78 -10.88 13.59
C LYS A 313 -5.70 -11.62 12.25
N VAL A 314 -6.76 -11.61 11.45
CA VAL A 314 -6.83 -12.35 10.19
C VAL A 314 -6.15 -11.54 9.09
N ALA A 315 -5.12 -12.11 8.48
CA ALA A 315 -4.46 -11.55 7.30
C ALA A 315 -5.12 -12.07 6.02
N ALA A 316 -5.34 -11.19 5.04
CA ALA A 316 -6.12 -11.50 3.85
C ALA A 316 -5.48 -12.59 2.96
N ARG A 317 -4.20 -12.45 2.59
CA ARG A 317 -3.54 -13.44 1.71
C ARG A 317 -3.43 -14.83 2.36
N PRO A 318 -2.98 -14.97 3.63
CA PRO A 318 -3.02 -16.26 4.32
C PRO A 318 -4.43 -16.87 4.38
N ALA A 319 -5.45 -16.07 4.71
CA ALA A 319 -6.85 -16.54 4.72
C ALA A 319 -7.30 -17.09 3.36
N LEU A 320 -6.89 -16.45 2.26
CA LEU A 320 -7.16 -16.96 0.91
C LEU A 320 -6.43 -18.30 0.66
N ILE A 321 -5.13 -18.37 0.97
CA ILE A 321 -4.32 -19.58 0.76
C ILE A 321 -4.92 -20.75 1.56
N ASP A 322 -5.23 -20.54 2.84
CA ASP A 322 -5.78 -21.58 3.71
C ASP A 322 -7.13 -22.06 3.20
N PHE A 323 -8.04 -21.13 2.86
CA PHE A 323 -9.34 -21.46 2.29
C PHE A 323 -9.21 -22.33 1.03
N LEU A 324 -8.32 -21.95 0.11
CA LEU A 324 -8.09 -22.67 -1.14
C LEU A 324 -7.46 -24.04 -0.92
N SER A 325 -6.47 -24.14 -0.02
CA SER A 325 -5.83 -25.40 0.34
C SER A 325 -6.80 -26.42 0.93
N GLU A 326 -7.79 -25.97 1.69
CA GLU A 326 -8.83 -26.85 2.23
C GLU A 326 -9.78 -27.40 1.16
N GLN A 327 -10.07 -26.62 0.11
CA GLN A 327 -10.93 -27.09 -0.99
C GLN A 327 -10.29 -28.24 -1.76
N LYS A 328 -8.95 -28.26 -1.86
CA LYS A 328 -8.11 -29.14 -2.72
C LYS A 328 -8.39 -28.98 -4.22
N VAL A 329 -9.65 -28.94 -4.62
CA VAL A 329 -10.13 -28.75 -5.99
C VAL A 329 -11.29 -27.74 -6.02
N LEU A 330 -11.08 -26.62 -6.70
CA LEU A 330 -12.13 -25.65 -7.03
C LEU A 330 -12.85 -26.10 -8.31
N GLN A 331 -14.18 -26.13 -8.27
CA GLN A 331 -15.02 -26.52 -9.41
C GLN A 331 -15.18 -25.38 -10.41
#